data_AF-A0A973Q7K0-F1
#
_entry.id   AF-A0A973Q7K0-F1
#
_cell.length_a   1.000
_cell.length_b   1.000
_cell.length_c   1.000
_cell.angle_alpha   90.00
_cell.angle_beta   90.00
_cell.angle_gamma   90.00
#
_symmetry.space_group_name_H-M   'P 1'
#
loop_
_entity.id
_entity.type
_entity.pdbx_description
1 polymer ?
#
loop_
_entity_poly.entity_id
_entity_poly.type
_entity_poly.pdbx_seq_one_letter_code
_entity_poly.pdbx_strand_id
1 'polypeptide(L)' 'RLERGAYVGSGALIREGTTIGAWSLIGMGSAVLGDVPPGEVWVGSPARRLRAADAPALDQLASHTHDFATHALGGPVT' A
#
# COMPACT_ATOMS: atom_id res chain seq x y z
N ARG A 1 11.61 -4.28 -3.88
CA ARG A 1 10.82 -4.86 -4.99
C ARG A 1 9.35 -4.84 -4.61
N LEU A 2 8.47 -4.40 -5.50
CA LEU A 2 7.02 -4.46 -5.29
C LEU A 2 6.43 -5.51 -6.24
N GLU A 3 5.66 -6.45 -5.72
CA GLU A 3 4.96 -7.44 -6.53
C GLU A 3 3.60 -6.93 -7.00
N ARG A 4 2.95 -7.69 -7.90
CA ARG A 4 1.66 -7.34 -8.50
C ARG A 4 0.62 -7.04 -7.42
N GLY A 5 -0.08 -5.92 -7.55
CA GLY A 5 -1.19 -5.55 -6.66
C GLY A 5 -0.77 -5.17 -5.25
N ALA A 6 0.53 -5.09 -4.96
CA ALA A 6 1.01 -4.53 -3.70
C ALA A 6 0.65 -3.04 -3.64
N TYR A 7 0.08 -2.60 -2.52
CA TYR A 7 -0.22 -1.22 -2.25
C TYR A 7 0.73 -0.65 -1.21
N VAL A 8 1.26 0.53 -1.51
CA VAL A 8 2.08 1.29 -0.58
C VAL A 8 1.39 2.61 -0.29
N GLY A 9 0.92 2.76 0.94
CA GLY A 9 0.30 3.99 1.41
C GLY A 9 1.26 5.17 1.33
N SER A 10 0.70 6.37 1.15
CA SER A 10 1.49 7.59 1.03
C SER A 10 2.47 7.78 2.21
N GLY A 11 3.68 8.26 1.92
CA GLY A 11 4.70 8.49 2.95
C GLY A 11 5.22 7.24 3.66
N ALA A 12 4.88 6.02 3.22
CA ALA A 12 5.52 4.82 3.73
C ALA A 12 7.00 4.76 3.31
N LEU A 13 7.86 4.38 4.24
CA LEU A 13 9.29 4.18 4.04
C LEU A 13 9.57 2.68 3.94
N ILE A 14 10.24 2.26 2.86
CA ILE A 14 10.59 0.86 2.64
C ILE A 14 12.11 0.73 2.59
N ARG A 15 12.64 -0.14 3.45
CA ARG A 15 14.07 -0.46 3.49
C ARG A 15 14.54 -1.05 2.17
N GLU A 16 15.75 -0.69 1.76
CA GLU A 16 16.43 -1.27 0.62
C GLU A 16 16.46 -2.81 0.64
N GLY A 17 16.35 -3.44 -0.52
CA GLY A 17 16.33 -4.91 -0.63
C GLY A 17 15.03 -5.59 -0.22
N THR A 18 14.10 -4.88 0.42
CA THR A 18 12.80 -5.44 0.85
C THR A 18 11.90 -5.77 -0.33
N THR A 19 11.26 -6.93 -0.28
CA THR A 19 10.17 -7.34 -1.16
C THR A 19 8.82 -7.15 -0.47
N ILE A 20 7.90 -6.45 -1.13
CA ILE A 20 6.48 -6.41 -0.75
C ILE A 20 5.74 -7.40 -1.65
N GLY A 21 5.25 -8.46 -1.01
CA GLY A 21 4.56 -9.56 -1.67
C GLY A 21 3.29 -9.13 -2.40
N ALA A 22 2.87 -9.97 -3.36
CA ALA A 22 1.72 -9.68 -4.20
C ALA A 22 0.47 -9.45 -3.34
N TRP A 23 -0.33 -8.46 -3.73
CA TRP A 23 -1.59 -8.14 -3.05
C TRP A 23 -1.43 -7.77 -1.56
N SER A 24 -0.25 -7.32 -1.13
CA SER A 24 -0.05 -6.84 0.25
C SER A 24 -0.33 -5.34 0.38
N LEU A 25 -0.73 -4.90 1.56
CA LEU A 25 -1.10 -3.51 1.85
C LEU A 25 -0.18 -2.93 2.92
N ILE A 26 0.53 -1.86 2.59
CA ILE A 26 1.32 -1.08 3.54
C ILE A 26 0.54 0.19 3.90
N GLY A 27 0.29 0.41 5.18
CA GLY A 27 -0.40 1.61 5.66
C GLY A 27 0.40 2.89 5.41
N MET A 28 -0.31 4.02 5.31
CA MET A 28 0.28 5.35 5.21
C MET A 28 1.28 5.61 6.34
N GLY A 29 2.43 6.23 6.03
CA GLY A 29 3.45 6.58 7.02
C GLY A 29 4.17 5.39 7.69
N SER A 30 4.00 4.16 7.18
CA SER A 30 4.62 2.98 7.79
C SER A 30 6.10 2.86 7.45
N ALA A 31 6.92 2.34 8.37
CA ALA A 31 8.35 2.08 8.14
C ALA A 31 8.64 0.56 8.06
N VAL A 32 8.74 0.03 6.85
CA VAL A 32 8.93 -1.40 6.57
C VAL A 32 10.42 -1.73 6.53
N LEU A 33 10.87 -2.59 7.45
CA LEU A 33 12.28 -2.93 7.64
C LEU A 33 12.68 -4.35 7.18
N GLY A 34 11.73 -5.12 6.65
CA GLY A 34 11.94 -6.48 6.17
C GLY A 34 10.82 -6.94 5.24
N ASP A 35 10.99 -8.13 4.65
CA ASP A 35 10.08 -8.66 3.64
C ASP A 35 8.65 -8.83 4.16
N VAL A 36 7.70 -8.47 3.30
CA VAL A 36 6.27 -8.59 3.55
C VAL A 36 5.72 -9.75 2.72
N PRO A 37 5.20 -10.82 3.34
CA PRO A 37 4.57 -11.92 2.62
C PRO A 37 3.39 -11.46 1.76
N PRO A 38 3.03 -12.18 0.68
CA PRO A 38 1.86 -11.88 -0.14
C PRO A 38 0.57 -11.90 0.68
N GLY A 39 -0.36 -11.00 0.34
CA GLY A 39 -1.69 -10.95 0.96
C GLY A 39 -1.67 -10.57 2.44
N GLU A 40 -0.73 -9.72 2.88
CA GLU A 40 -0.68 -9.22 4.26
C GLU A 40 -0.86 -7.71 4.36
N VAL A 41 -1.45 -7.26 5.47
CA VAL A 41 -1.55 -5.85 5.82
C VAL A 41 -0.54 -5.51 6.91
N TRP A 42 0.32 -4.52 6.65
CA TRP A 42 1.35 -4.05 7.58
C TRP A 42 1.20 -2.56 7.83
N VAL A 43 1.32 -2.15 9.09
CA VAL A 43 1.16 -0.74 9.51
C VAL A 43 2.14 -0.36 10.61
N GLY A 44 2.42 0.93 10.75
CA GLY A 44 3.17 1.51 11.88
C GLY A 44 4.66 1.71 11.60
N SER A 45 5.38 2.22 12.60
CA SER A 45 6.83 2.46 12.55
C SER A 45 7.48 2.00 13.86
N PRO A 46 8.18 0.84 13.87
CA PRO A 46 8.40 -0.09 12.75
C PRO A 46 7.10 -0.79 12.32
N ALA A 47 6.96 -1.06 11.02
CA ALA A 47 5.79 -1.73 10.47
C ALA A 47 5.70 -3.16 11.01
N ARG A 48 4.49 -3.57 11.42
CA ARG A 48 4.18 -4.94 11.84
C ARG A 48 2.93 -5.46 11.15
N ARG A 49 2.86 -6.78 10.99
CA ARG A 49 1.68 -7.48 10.48
C ARG A 49 0.47 -7.15 11.36
N LEU A 50 -0.54 -6.55 10.75
CA LEU A 50 -1.83 -6.27 11.37
C LEU A 50 -2.79 -7.45 11.18
N ARG A 51 -2.93 -7.91 9.94
CA ARG A 51 -3.85 -8.98 9.54
C ARG A 51 -3.51 -9.50 8.14
N ALA A 52 -4.17 -10.58 7.73
CA ALA A 52 -4.24 -10.93 6.32
C ALA A 52 -4.99 -9.83 5.54
N ALA A 53 -4.59 -9.59 4.31
CA ALA A 53 -5.31 -8.72 3.41
C ALA A 53 -6.55 -9.46 2.90
N ASP A 54 -7.73 -8.98 3.28
CA ASP A 54 -8.98 -9.59 2.81
C ASP A 54 -9.18 -9.23 1.34
N ALA A 55 -9.61 -10.19 0.53
CA ALA A 55 -9.97 -9.99 -0.88
C ALA A 55 -10.93 -8.80 -1.16
N PRO A 56 -11.85 -8.38 -0.25
CA PRO A 56 -12.70 -7.21 -0.51
C PRO A 56 -11.98 -5.85 -0.36
N ALA A 57 -10.94 -5.74 0.48
CA ALA A 57 -10.26 -4.45 0.71
C ALA A 57 -9.31 -4.08 -0.45
N LEU A 58 -8.70 -5.09 -1.08
CA LEU A 58 -7.84 -4.91 -2.25
C LEU A 58 -8.65 -4.73 -3.53
N ASP A 59 -9.82 -5.39 -3.65
CA ASP A 59 -10.79 -5.10 -4.70
C ASP A 59 -11.29 -3.65 -4.60
N GLN A 60 -11.51 -3.13 -3.39
CA GLN A 60 -11.84 -1.72 -3.19
C GLN A 60 -10.70 -0.80 -3.63
N LEU A 61 -9.45 -1.12 -3.32
CA LEU A 61 -8.33 -0.31 -3.79
C LEU A 61 -8.19 -0.36 -5.33
N ALA A 62 -8.35 -1.54 -5.95
CA ALA A 62 -8.32 -1.71 -7.39
C ALA A 62 -9.47 -0.97 -8.10
N SER A 63 -10.66 -0.96 -7.50
CA SER A 63 -11.84 -0.23 -8.03
C SER A 63 -11.77 1.28 -7.83
N HIS A 64 -11.04 1.78 -6.83
CA HIS A 64 -10.81 3.23 -6.65
C HIS A 64 -9.59 3.77 -7.39
N THR A 65 -8.75 2.91 -7.99
CA THR A 65 -7.56 3.34 -8.76
C THR A 65 -7.93 4.15 -10.03
N HIS A 66 -9.17 4.03 -10.53
CA HIS A 66 -9.66 4.85 -11.65
C HIS A 66 -10.10 6.28 -11.25
N ASP A 67 -10.26 6.60 -9.96
CA ASP A 67 -10.76 7.91 -9.52
C ASP A 67 -9.67 8.82 -8.90
N PHE A 68 -8.48 8.26 -8.64
CA PHE A 68 -7.35 9.04 -8.12
C PHE A 68 -6.83 10.10 -9.09
N ALA A 69 -7.01 9.91 -10.41
CA ALA A 69 -6.65 10.93 -11.41
C ALA A 69 -7.62 12.13 -11.40
N THR A 70 -8.88 11.92 -11.00
CA THR A 70 -9.94 12.95 -11.05
C THR A 70 -9.92 13.86 -9.82
N HIS A 71 -9.46 13.38 -8.66
CA HIS A 71 -9.41 14.18 -7.42
C HIS A 71 -8.03 14.75 -7.07
N ALA A 72 -6.92 14.20 -7.60
CA ALA A 72 -5.56 14.63 -7.24
C ALA A 72 -5.01 15.76 -8.13
N LEU A 73 -5.60 15.98 -9.31
CA LEU A 73 -5.36 17.17 -10.13
C LEU A 73 -6.57 18.09 -9.95
N GLY A 74 -6.53 18.90 -8.88
CA GLY A 74 -7.58 19.88 -8.61
C GLY A 74 -7.97 20.64 -9.88
N GLY A 75 -9.28 20.90 -10.02
CA GLY A 75 -9.78 21.88 -10.98
C GLY A 75 -9.06 23.24 -10.83
N PRO A 76 -9.22 24.15 -11.81
CA PRO A 76 -8.36 25.31 -11.97
C PRO A 76 -8.25 26.11 -10.68
N VAL A 77 -7.02 26.31 -10.21
CA VAL A 77 -6.69 27.29 -9.19
C VAL A 77 -7.18 28.66 -9.69
N THR A 78 -8.12 29.26 -8.95
CA THR A 78 -8.48 30.67 -9.09
C THR A 78 -7.69 31.47 -8.07
#